data_AF-A0AAI7ZEG7-F1
#
_entry.id   AF-A0AAI7ZEG7-F1
#
_cell.length_a   1.000
_cell.length_b   1.000
_cell.length_c   1.000
_cell.angle_alpha   90.00
_cell.angle_beta   90.00
_cell.angle_gamma   90.00
#
_symmetry.space_group_name_H-M   'P 1'
#
loop_
_entity.id
_entity.type
_entity.pdbx_description
1 polymer ?
#
loop_
_entity_poly.entity_id
_entity_poly.type
_entity_poly.pdbx_seq_one_letter_code
_entity_poly.pdbx_strand_id
1 'polypeptide(L)' 'MTYPRANRLRGLVARMPLQHLLLETDAPDQPDAGIRGQRNEPAYLRTVLDCIAQLRGQDPAHIAAQTSANARNLFGLPH' A
#
# COMPACT_ATOMS: atom_id res chain seq x y z
N MET A 1 -1.92 2.44 -7.40
CA MET A 1 -1.87 3.70 -6.60
C MET A 1 -0.74 4.65 -6.94
N THR A 2 0.39 4.10 -7.37
CA THR A 2 1.64 4.81 -7.70
C THR A 2 1.56 5.68 -8.96
N TYR A 3 0.59 5.46 -9.84
CA TYR A 3 0.32 6.33 -10.99
C TYR A 3 -0.38 7.62 -10.54
N PRO A 4 0.20 8.82 -10.79
CA PRO A 4 -0.40 10.10 -10.36
C PRO A 4 -1.81 10.35 -10.92
N ARG A 5 -2.12 9.81 -12.11
CA ARG A 5 -3.43 9.99 -12.77
C ARG A 5 -4.57 9.16 -12.16
N ALA A 6 -4.29 8.25 -11.22
CA ALA A 6 -5.29 7.42 -10.55
C ALA A 6 -6.08 8.20 -9.46
N ASN A 7 -6.51 9.43 -9.76
CA ASN A 7 -7.00 10.42 -8.81
C ASN A 7 -8.16 9.92 -7.93
N ARG A 8 -9.12 9.18 -8.50
CA ARG A 8 -10.27 8.65 -7.73
C ARG A 8 -9.82 7.69 -6.63
N LEU A 9 -8.97 6.73 -6.98
CA LEU A 9 -8.46 5.75 -6.03
C LEU A 9 -7.50 6.40 -5.03
N ARG A 10 -6.70 7.39 -5.45
CA ARG A 10 -5.78 8.14 -4.57
C ARG A 10 -6.57 8.92 -3.52
N GLY A 11 -7.63 9.61 -3.94
CA GLY A 11 -8.53 10.32 -3.04
C GLY A 11 -9.31 9.41 -2.10
N LEU A 12 -9.66 8.19 -2.53
CA LEU A 12 -10.27 7.18 -1.66
C LEU A 12 -9.28 6.71 -0.58
N VAL A 13 -8.06 6.33 -0.98
CA VAL A 13 -7.01 5.88 -0.04
C VAL A 13 -6.60 6.98 0.92
N ALA A 14 -6.62 8.24 0.51
CA ALA A 14 -6.31 9.38 1.39
C ALA A 14 -7.34 9.55 2.54
N ARG A 15 -8.62 9.22 2.30
CA ARG A 15 -9.72 9.46 3.28
C ARG A 15 -10.19 8.22 4.02
N MET A 16 -9.90 7.01 3.53
CA MET A 16 -10.38 5.78 4.15
C MET A 16 -9.78 5.62 5.55
N PRO A 17 -10.54 5.13 6.55
CA PRO A 17 -9.98 4.79 7.85
C PRO A 17 -8.87 3.75 7.70
N LEU A 18 -7.74 3.96 8.39
CA LEU A 18 -6.52 3.17 8.19
C LEU A 18 -6.73 1.70 8.59
N GLN A 19 -7.62 1.42 9.54
CA GLN A 19 -8.01 0.07 9.96
C GLN A 19 -8.72 -0.75 8.88
N HIS A 20 -9.16 -0.13 7.78
CA HIS A 20 -9.78 -0.81 6.64
C HIS A 20 -8.81 -1.00 5.46
N LEU A 21 -7.54 -0.64 5.60
CA LEU A 21 -6.55 -0.74 4.54
C LEU A 21 -5.62 -1.95 4.73
N LEU A 22 -5.27 -2.58 3.61
CA LEU A 22 -4.19 -3.56 3.48
C LEU A 22 -3.20 -3.05 2.42
N LEU A 23 -1.95 -3.46 2.55
CA LEU A 23 -0.92 -3.19 1.54
C LEU A 23 -0.61 -4.46 0.78
N GLU A 24 -0.52 -4.35 -0.54
CA GLU A 24 -0.14 -5.44 -1.44
C GLU A 24 0.65 -4.89 -2.64
N THR A 25 1.43 -5.75 -3.28
CA THR A 25 2.11 -5.44 -4.54
C THR A 25 1.40 -6.03 -5.75
N ASP A 26 0.59 -7.09 -5.59
CA ASP A 26 0.06 -7.93 -6.68
C ASP A 26 1.16 -8.58 -7.54
N ALA A 27 2.33 -8.83 -6.95
CA ALA A 27 3.43 -9.51 -7.63
C ALA A 27 3.03 -10.96 -8.02
N PRO A 28 3.47 -11.47 -9.19
CA PRO A 28 4.49 -10.89 -10.08
C PRO A 28 3.99 -9.80 -11.05
N ASP A 29 2.70 -9.47 -11.00
CA ASP A 29 2.02 -8.55 -11.90
C ASP A 29 1.98 -7.12 -11.36
N GLN A 30 1.34 -6.20 -12.09
CA GLN A 30 1.13 -4.79 -11.71
C GLN A 30 2.37 -4.03 -11.19
N PRO A 31 3.48 -3.96 -11.96
CA PRO A 31 4.61 -3.11 -11.58
C PRO A 31 4.17 -1.66 -11.36
N ASP A 32 4.78 -1.02 -10.37
CA ASP A 32 4.55 0.39 -10.11
C ASP A 32 5.06 1.29 -11.25
N ALA A 33 4.81 2.60 -11.12
CA ALA A 33 5.18 3.56 -12.16
C ALA A 33 6.70 3.67 -12.40
N GLY A 34 7.55 3.31 -11.43
CA GLY A 34 9.01 3.38 -11.54
C GLY A 34 9.63 2.17 -12.25
N ILE A 35 8.97 1.01 -12.20
CA ILE A 35 9.45 -0.25 -12.80
C ILE A 35 8.52 -0.78 -13.91
N ARG A 36 7.77 0.11 -14.57
CA ARG A 36 6.78 -0.27 -15.59
C ARG A 36 7.39 -1.15 -16.69
N GLY A 37 6.75 -2.29 -16.96
CA GLY A 37 7.21 -3.26 -17.96
C GLY A 37 8.23 -4.28 -17.43
N GLN A 38 8.64 -4.15 -16.17
CA GLN A 38 9.46 -5.14 -15.46
C GLN A 38 8.56 -6.03 -14.58
N ARG A 39 9.10 -7.17 -14.14
CA ARG A 39 8.43 -8.05 -13.17
C ARG A 39 8.31 -7.35 -11.83
N ASN A 40 7.14 -7.43 -11.21
CA ASN A 40 6.93 -6.94 -9.86
C ASN A 40 7.33 -8.00 -8.83
N GLU A 41 7.64 -7.55 -7.62
CA GLU A 41 8.12 -8.41 -6.53
C GLU A 41 7.56 -7.94 -5.18
N PRO A 42 7.38 -8.85 -4.20
CA PRO A 42 6.93 -8.48 -2.85
C PRO A 42 7.82 -7.43 -2.18
N ALA A 43 9.12 -7.36 -2.53
CA ALA A 43 10.06 -6.38 -2.00
C ALA A 43 9.64 -4.91 -2.27
N TYR A 44 8.85 -4.67 -3.32
CA TYR A 44 8.35 -3.32 -3.65
C TYR A 44 7.17 -2.86 -2.79
N LEU A 45 6.74 -3.65 -1.79
CA LEU A 45 5.71 -3.24 -0.84
C LEU A 45 6.10 -1.93 -0.11
N ARG A 46 7.40 -1.69 0.10
CA ARG A 46 7.91 -0.43 0.65
C ARG A 46 7.54 0.78 -0.21
N THR A 47 7.62 0.66 -1.54
CA THR A 47 7.23 1.75 -2.45
C THR A 47 5.74 2.05 -2.35
N VAL A 48 4.90 1.02 -2.17
CA VAL A 48 3.46 1.18 -1.94
C VAL A 48 3.21 1.90 -0.62
N LEU A 49 3.89 1.49 0.46
CA LEU A 49 3.82 2.13 1.77
C LEU A 49 4.18 3.62 1.69
N ASP A 50 5.31 3.96 1.09
CA ASP A 50 5.79 5.33 0.99
C ASP A 50 4.81 6.21 0.17
N CYS A 51 4.23 5.66 -0.90
CA CYS A 51 3.21 6.35 -1.69
C CYS A 51 1.95 6.66 -0.86
N ILE A 52 1.49 5.71 -0.03
CA ILE A 52 0.32 5.90 0.84
C ILE A 52 0.63 6.88 1.98
N ALA A 53 1.82 6.80 2.58
CA ALA A 53 2.28 7.73 3.61
C ALA A 53 2.25 9.18 3.10
N GLN A 54 2.80 9.41 1.91
CA GLN A 54 2.77 10.72 1.26
C GLN A 54 1.34 11.19 0.96
N LEU A 55 0.48 10.29 0.46
CA LEU A 55 -0.93 10.61 0.17
C LEU A 55 -1.73 11.00 1.41
N ARG A 56 -1.42 10.40 2.56
CA ARG A 56 -2.15 10.57 3.81
C ARG A 56 -1.53 11.61 4.74
N GLY A 57 -0.29 12.04 4.48
CA GLY A 57 0.45 12.91 5.40
C GLY A 57 0.72 12.25 6.75
N GLN A 58 0.94 10.93 6.76
CA GLN A 58 1.11 10.11 7.96
C GLN A 58 2.48 9.43 7.97
N ASP A 59 2.99 9.12 9.16
CA ASP A 59 4.25 8.39 9.33
C ASP A 59 4.14 6.97 8.70
N PRO A 60 5.08 6.57 7.82
CA PRO A 60 5.08 5.23 7.24
C PRO A 60 5.19 4.12 8.29
N ALA A 61 5.88 4.33 9.42
CA ALA A 61 5.95 3.29 10.46
C ALA A 61 4.58 3.04 11.12
N HIS A 62 3.82 4.11 11.39
CA HIS A 62 2.43 4.00 11.86
C HIS A 62 1.52 3.26 10.86
N ILE A 63 1.60 3.58 9.56
CA ILE A 63 0.83 2.90 8.52
C ILE A 63 1.19 1.42 8.44
N ALA A 64 2.49 1.10 8.46
CA ALA A 64 2.96 -0.27 8.43
C ALA A 64 2.42 -1.05 9.65
N ALA A 65 2.54 -0.50 10.85
CA ALA A 65 2.05 -1.14 12.07
C ALA A 65 0.54 -1.42 12.01
N GLN A 66 -0.27 -0.42 11.62
CA GLN A 66 -1.71 -0.58 11.53
C GLN A 66 -2.12 -1.57 10.44
N THR A 67 -1.55 -1.48 9.24
CA THR A 67 -1.89 -2.37 8.12
C THR A 67 -1.43 -3.81 8.36
N SER A 68 -0.29 -4.02 9.06
CA SER A 68 0.10 -5.34 9.54
C SER A 68 -0.87 -5.89 10.59
N ALA A 69 -1.36 -5.07 11.52
CA ALA A 69 -2.39 -5.49 12.47
C ALA A 69 -3.71 -5.86 11.76
N ASN A 70 -4.12 -5.09 10.76
CA ASN A 70 -5.31 -5.39 9.95
C ASN A 70 -5.16 -6.73 9.23
N ALA A 71 -4.01 -7.00 8.60
CA ALA A 71 -3.74 -8.25 7.91
C ALA A 71 -3.76 -9.45 8.87
N ARG A 72 -3.13 -9.31 10.05
CA ARG A 72 -3.18 -10.34 11.09
C ARG A 72 -4.61 -10.64 11.53
N ASN A 73 -5.41 -9.62 11.79
CA ASN A 73 -6.79 -9.78 12.22
C ASN A 73 -7.67 -10.40 11.13
N LEU A 74 -7.50 -9.99 9.87
CA LEU A 74 -8.33 -10.48 8.76
C LEU A 74 -8.00 -11.93 8.39
N PHE A 75 -6.72 -12.28 8.35
CA PHE A 75 -6.25 -13.58 7.86
C PHE A 75 -5.86 -14.56 8.97
N GLY A 76 -5.93 -14.16 10.25
CA GLY A 76 -5.52 -15.00 11.38
C GLY A 76 -4.01 -15.28 11.43
N LEU A 77 -3.17 -14.33 11.00
CA LEU A 77 -1.72 -14.51 10.96
C LEU A 77 -1.11 -14.40 12.38
N PRO A 78 -0.01 -15.12 12.65
CA PRO A 78 0.70 -15.04 13.93
C PRO A 78 1.26 -13.63 14.19
N HIS A 79 1.50 -13.34 15.47
CA HIS A 79 2.03 -12.07 15.94
C HIS A 79 3.53 -11.93 15.67
#